data_AF-A0A7J8AZ30-F1
#
_entry.id   AF-A0A7J8AZ30-F1
#
_cell.length_a   1.000
_cell.length_b   1.000
_cell.length_c   1.000
_cell.angle_alpha   90.00
_cell.angle_beta   90.00
_cell.angle_gamma   90.00
#
_symmetry.space_group_name_H-M   'P 1'
#
loop_
_entity.id
_entity.type
_entity.pdbx_description
1 polymer ?
#
loop_
_entity_poly.entity_id
_entity_poly.type
_entity_poly.pdbx_seq_one_letter_code
_entity_poly.pdbx_strand_id
1 'polypeptide(L)'
;MKQSGVSLLLGIIFLTLIGVQGVPIMKKGRCFCINTNQQMIHLKSVKTLKQFSPGPSCEKTEIIAIMKNGTKTCLNPQSTNVKKLMKEWEKQVSQKKKQKKGKKTSKKQGIKKAKRSQRPHQKKTI
;
A
#
# COMPACT_ATOMS: atom_id res chain seq x y z
N MET A 1 -27.57 -29.33 54.90
CA MET A 1 -27.81 -28.89 53.50
C MET A 1 -27.03 -27.63 53.08
N LYS A 2 -26.02 -27.15 53.84
CA LYS A 2 -25.30 -25.88 53.52
C LYS A 2 -23.97 -26.05 52.79
N GLN A 3 -23.40 -27.26 52.80
CA GLN A 3 -22.08 -27.58 52.22
C GLN A 3 -22.06 -27.43 50.68
N SER A 4 -23.15 -27.80 50.00
CA SER A 4 -23.20 -27.81 48.54
C SER A 4 -23.10 -26.41 47.92
N GLY A 5 -23.62 -25.38 48.60
CA GLY A 5 -23.54 -23.99 48.12
C GLY A 5 -22.15 -23.39 48.29
N VAL A 6 -21.46 -23.73 49.39
CA VAL A 6 -20.10 -23.24 49.68
C VAL A 6 -19.09 -23.77 48.67
N SER A 7 -19.16 -25.06 48.33
CA SER A 7 -18.32 -25.65 47.29
C SER A 7 -18.53 -25.02 45.91
N LEU A 8 -19.77 -24.67 45.58
CA LEU A 8 -20.14 -24.07 44.30
C LEU A 8 -19.63 -22.63 44.20
N LEU A 9 -19.75 -21.86 45.28
CA LEU A 9 -19.20 -20.51 45.39
C LEU A 9 -17.67 -20.51 45.30
N LEU A 10 -16.98 -21.42 46.00
CA LEU A 10 -15.53 -21.57 45.89
C LEU A 10 -15.11 -21.90 44.44
N GLY A 11 -15.84 -22.79 43.77
CA GLY A 11 -15.57 -23.15 42.38
C GLY A 11 -15.69 -21.95 41.42
N ILE A 12 -16.72 -21.13 41.57
CA ILE A 12 -16.92 -19.92 40.76
C ILE A 12 -15.80 -18.90 41.02
N ILE A 13 -15.45 -18.66 42.29
CA ILE A 13 -14.36 -17.74 42.66
C ILE A 13 -13.04 -18.19 42.02
N PHE A 14 -12.74 -19.49 42.06
CA PHE A 14 -11.54 -20.04 41.43
C PHE A 14 -11.53 -19.85 39.91
N LEU A 15 -12.66 -20.07 39.24
CA LEU A 15 -12.82 -19.83 37.79
C LEU A 15 -12.65 -18.36 37.41
N THR A 16 -13.12 -17.43 38.25
CA THR A 16 -12.92 -15.98 38.02
C THR A 16 -11.47 -15.54 38.26
N LEU A 17 -10.76 -16.18 39.19
CA LEU A 17 -9.34 -15.91 39.49
C LEU A 17 -8.41 -16.47 38.40
N ILE A 18 -8.75 -17.61 37.80
CA ILE A 18 -8.06 -18.16 36.61
C ILE A 18 -8.51 -17.45 35.34
N GLY A 19 -8.92 -16.17 35.43
CA GLY A 19 -9.47 -15.36 34.35
C GLY A 19 -8.81 -15.72 33.01
N VAL A 20 -9.64 -16.02 32.01
CA VAL A 20 -9.22 -16.50 30.69
C VAL A 20 -8.20 -15.51 30.14
N GLN A 21 -6.91 -15.78 30.39
CA GLN A 21 -5.82 -15.09 29.74
C GLN A 21 -5.83 -15.62 28.33
N GLY A 22 -6.71 -15.06 27.50
CA GLY A 22 -6.59 -15.15 26.07
C GLY A 22 -5.29 -14.48 25.71
N VAL A 23 -4.19 -15.22 25.76
CA VAL A 23 -2.92 -14.79 25.20
C VAL A 23 -3.26 -14.50 23.74
N PRO A 24 -3.18 -13.26 23.26
CA PRO A 24 -3.23 -13.04 21.83
C PRO A 24 -1.99 -13.76 21.32
N ILE A 25 -2.19 -14.98 20.82
CA ILE A 25 -1.20 -15.66 20.01
C ILE A 25 -1.15 -14.78 18.76
N MET A 26 -0.32 -13.75 18.82
CA MET A 26 0.11 -13.00 17.67
C MET A 26 0.82 -14.02 16.81
N LYS A 27 0.05 -14.74 15.99
CA LYS A 27 0.57 -15.59 14.95
C LYS A 27 1.49 -14.67 14.18
N LYS A 28 2.81 -14.94 14.23
CA LYS A 28 3.83 -14.20 13.49
C LYS A 28 3.24 -13.84 12.13
N GLY A 29 2.96 -12.55 11.95
CA GLY A 29 2.18 -12.10 10.82
C GLY A 29 2.79 -12.60 9.51
N ARG A 30 1.95 -12.94 8.54
CA ARG A 30 2.42 -13.37 7.21
C ARG A 30 2.93 -12.15 6.45
N CYS A 31 4.24 -11.93 6.49
CA CYS A 31 4.94 -10.97 5.66
C CYS A 31 4.91 -11.41 4.19
N PHE A 32 4.87 -10.47 3.25
CA PHE A 32 4.88 -10.77 1.81
C PHE A 32 6.26 -11.26 1.34
N CYS A 33 7.32 -10.83 2.03
CA CYS A 33 8.70 -11.14 1.73
C CYS A 33 9.27 -12.13 2.76
N ILE A 34 9.68 -13.30 2.28
CA ILE A 34 10.41 -14.28 3.09
C ILE A 34 11.87 -13.83 3.22
N ASN A 35 12.47 -13.40 2.11
CA ASN A 35 13.85 -12.92 2.04
C ASN A 35 13.91 -11.60 1.28
N THR A 36 14.79 -10.71 1.73
CA THR A 36 15.10 -9.47 1.01
C THR A 36 16.26 -9.70 0.06
N ASN A 37 16.14 -9.23 -1.17
CA ASN A 37 17.22 -9.27 -2.13
C ASN A 37 18.13 -8.04 -1.94
N GLN A 38 19.44 -8.26 -1.95
CA GLN A 38 20.46 -7.21 -1.80
C GLN A 38 20.96 -6.64 -3.13
N GLN A 39 20.44 -7.12 -4.26
CA GLN A 39 20.87 -6.70 -5.58
C GLN A 39 20.59 -5.22 -5.82
N MET A 40 21.50 -4.58 -6.53
CA MET A 40 21.36 -3.20 -6.95
C MET A 40 20.26 -3.10 -8.04
N ILE A 41 19.14 -2.48 -7.70
CA ILE A 41 18.04 -2.26 -8.64
C ILE A 41 18.19 -0.89 -9.29
N HIS A 42 18.21 -0.88 -10.63
CA HIS A 42 18.22 0.35 -11.39
C HIS A 42 16.80 0.93 -11.52
N LEU A 43 16.62 2.22 -11.23
CA LEU A 43 15.28 2.83 -11.21
C LEU A 43 14.56 2.77 -12.57
N LYS A 44 15.31 2.70 -13.67
CA LYS A 44 14.77 2.59 -15.04
C LYS A 44 14.02 1.27 -15.29
N SER A 45 14.33 0.19 -14.58
CA SER A 45 13.68 -1.12 -14.73
C SER A 45 12.51 -1.32 -13.76
N VAL A 46 12.35 -0.43 -12.77
CA VAL A 46 11.21 -0.45 -11.84
C VAL A 46 9.96 0.11 -12.53
N LYS A 47 8.87 -0.67 -12.49
CA LYS A 47 7.53 -0.27 -12.96
C LYS A 47 6.70 0.31 -11.84
N THR A 48 6.77 -0.27 -10.65
CA THR A 48 6.03 0.18 -9.47
C THR A 48 6.79 -0.18 -8.22
N LEU A 49 6.86 0.76 -7.28
CA LEU A 49 7.45 0.54 -5.97
C LEU A 49 6.33 0.63 -4.92
N LYS A 50 6.24 -0.36 -4.04
CA LYS A 50 5.28 -0.38 -2.91
C LYS A 50 6.05 -0.51 -1.60
N GLN A 51 5.70 0.34 -0.64
CA GLN A 51 6.20 0.27 0.73
C GLN A 51 5.05 -0.09 1.65
N PHE A 52 5.28 -1.06 2.52
CA PHE A 52 4.35 -1.52 3.55
C PHE A 52 4.98 -1.24 4.91
N SER A 53 4.28 -0.47 5.72
CA SER A 53 4.68 -0.20 7.10
C SER A 53 4.38 -1.40 8.00
N PRO A 54 5.07 -1.52 9.15
CA PRO A 54 4.74 -2.52 10.17
C PRO A 54 3.26 -2.45 10.56
N GLY A 55 2.62 -3.61 10.70
CA GLY A 55 1.22 -3.73 11.06
C GLY A 55 0.90 -5.08 11.70
N PRO A 56 -0.38 -5.33 12.05
CA PRO A 56 -0.79 -6.55 12.75
C PRO A 56 -0.50 -7.84 11.98
N SER A 57 -0.35 -7.74 10.65
CA SER A 57 -0.01 -8.88 9.78
C SER A 57 1.47 -9.01 9.43
N CYS A 58 2.33 -8.04 9.77
CA CYS A 58 3.77 -8.15 9.59
C CYS A 58 4.45 -7.04 10.41
N GLU A 59 5.29 -7.41 11.37
CA GLU A 59 5.99 -6.46 12.25
C GLU A 59 7.13 -5.72 11.55
N LYS A 60 7.49 -6.11 10.33
CA LYS A 60 8.62 -5.57 9.58
C LYS A 60 8.12 -4.64 8.48
N THR A 61 8.88 -3.58 8.21
CA THR A 61 8.69 -2.76 7.01
C THR A 61 9.10 -3.59 5.79
N GLU A 62 8.24 -3.64 4.77
CA GLU A 62 8.52 -4.36 3.52
C GLU A 62 8.50 -3.40 2.34
N ILE A 63 9.43 -3.59 1.41
CA ILE A 63 9.47 -2.83 0.16
C ILE A 63 9.46 -3.82 -0.99
N ILE A 64 8.46 -3.71 -1.86
CA ILE A 64 8.28 -4.59 -3.02
C ILE A 64 8.44 -3.75 -4.28
N ALA A 65 9.45 -4.08 -5.07
CA ALA A 65 9.66 -3.55 -6.40
C ALA A 65 9.02 -4.49 -7.43
N ILE A 66 8.10 -3.94 -8.22
CA ILE A 66 7.55 -4.60 -9.41
C ILE A 66 8.34 -4.05 -10.60
N MET A 67 9.07 -4.94 -11.25
CA MET A 67 9.92 -4.63 -12.39
C MET A 67 9.09 -4.56 -13.68
N LYS A 68 9.64 -3.94 -14.73
CA LYS A 68 8.95 -3.80 -16.03
C LYS A 68 8.67 -5.14 -16.70
N ASN A 69 9.52 -6.15 -16.47
CA ASN A 69 9.32 -7.53 -16.90
C ASN A 69 8.24 -8.28 -16.08
N GLY A 70 7.63 -7.65 -15.07
CA GLY A 70 6.61 -8.26 -14.23
C GLY A 70 7.14 -8.96 -12.98
N THR A 71 8.46 -9.13 -12.85
CA THR A 71 9.08 -9.74 -11.66
C THR A 71 8.84 -8.89 -10.43
N LYS A 72 8.50 -9.55 -9.31
CA LYS A 72 8.37 -8.92 -7.99
C LYS A 72 9.62 -9.23 -7.18
N THR A 73 10.28 -8.20 -6.69
CA THR A 73 11.50 -8.32 -5.89
C THR A 73 11.32 -7.61 -4.56
N CYS A 74 11.60 -8.34 -3.49
CA CYS A 74 11.63 -7.80 -2.14
C CYS A 74 12.96 -7.07 -1.89
N LEU A 75 12.89 -5.84 -1.38
CA LEU A 75 14.03 -4.98 -1.11
C LEU A 75 14.22 -4.80 0.40
N ASN A 76 15.48 -4.69 0.84
CA ASN A 76 15.81 -4.45 2.23
C ASN A 76 15.61 -2.97 2.62
N PRO A 77 14.68 -2.62 3.53
CA PRO A 77 14.45 -1.24 3.96
C PRO A 77 15.63 -0.61 4.70
N GLN A 78 16.51 -1.41 5.30
CA GLN A 78 17.69 -0.91 6.01
C GLN A 78 18.85 -0.55 5.07
N SER A 79 18.82 -1.00 3.82
CA SER A 79 19.89 -0.72 2.85
C SER A 79 19.88 0.75 2.41
N THR A 80 21.04 1.41 2.48
CA THR A 80 21.23 2.79 2.02
C THR A 80 20.87 2.96 0.54
N ASN A 81 21.14 1.95 -0.28
CA ASN A 81 20.82 1.97 -1.71
C ASN A 81 19.31 1.98 -1.96
N VAL A 82 18.55 1.20 -1.16
CA VAL A 82 17.09 1.15 -1.24
C VAL A 82 16.48 2.47 -0.79
N LYS A 83 16.99 3.09 0.28
CA LYS A 83 16.56 4.42 0.74
C LYS A 83 16.76 5.49 -0.34
N LYS A 84 17.91 5.48 -1.04
CA LYS A 84 18.17 6.37 -2.18
C LYS A 84 17.21 6.12 -3.34
N LEU A 85 16.96 4.84 -3.65
CA LEU A 85 16.03 4.43 -4.71
C LEU A 85 14.61 4.96 -4.45
N MET A 86 14.12 4.85 -3.21
CA MET A 86 12.79 5.35 -2.83
C MET A 86 12.67 6.86 -3.03
N LYS A 87 13.65 7.63 -2.56
CA LYS A 87 13.67 9.09 -2.71
C LYS A 87 13.64 9.52 -4.18
N GLU A 88 14.42 8.85 -5.02
CA GLU A 88 14.46 9.16 -6.45
C GLU A 88 13.17 8.73 -7.17
N TRP A 89 12.58 7.59 -6.77
CA TRP A 89 11.28 7.15 -7.27
C TRP A 89 10.18 8.17 -6.99
N GLU A 90 10.09 8.70 -5.77
CA GLU A 90 9.09 9.69 -5.38
C GLU A 90 9.19 10.98 -6.21
N LYS A 91 10.41 11.45 -6.49
CA LYS A 91 10.66 12.60 -7.36
C LYS A 91 10.14 12.34 -8.77
N GLN A 92 10.47 11.18 -9.36
CA GLN A 92 10.02 10.82 -10.70
C GLN A 92 8.50 10.69 -10.81
N VAL A 93 7.85 10.08 -9.81
CA VAL A 93 6.39 9.95 -9.77
C VAL A 93 5.74 11.33 -9.70
N SER A 94 6.29 12.24 -8.89
CA SER A 94 5.79 13.61 -8.75
C SER A 94 5.90 14.42 -10.04
N GLN A 95 7.04 14.34 -10.73
CA GLN A 95 7.24 14.99 -12.04
C GLN A 95 6.30 14.42 -13.11
N LYS A 96 6.14 13.10 -13.19
CA LYS A 96 5.20 12.46 -14.13
C LYS A 96 3.75 12.87 -13.89
N LYS A 97 3.34 13.06 -12.62
CA LYS A 97 2.01 13.60 -12.28
C LYS A 97 1.82 15.02 -12.81
N LYS A 98 2.82 15.90 -12.63
CA LYS A 98 2.78 17.29 -13.15
C LYS A 98 2.66 17.32 -14.68
N GLN A 99 3.46 16.53 -15.39
CA GLN A 99 3.39 16.42 -16.86
C GLN A 99 2.04 15.88 -17.35
N LYS A 100 1.47 14.86 -16.69
CA LYS A 100 0.13 14.35 -17.02
C LYS A 100 -0.97 15.40 -16.81
N LYS A 101 -0.85 16.25 -15.77
CA LYS A 101 -1.79 17.34 -15.50
C LYS A 101 -1.72 18.41 -16.59
N GLY A 102 -0.51 18.85 -16.98
CA GLY A 102 -0.31 19.79 -18.09
C GLY A 102 -0.85 19.29 -19.44
N LYS A 103 -0.60 18.00 -19.77
CA LYS A 103 -1.09 17.38 -21.00
C LYS A 103 -2.62 17.22 -21.03
N LYS A 104 -3.26 16.95 -19.88
CA LYS A 104 -4.74 16.91 -19.75
C LYS A 104 -5.36 18.30 -19.97
N THR A 105 -4.78 19.36 -19.38
CA THR A 105 -5.28 20.73 -19.56
C THR A 105 -5.19 21.17 -21.01
N SER A 106 -4.06 20.90 -21.67
CA SER A 106 -3.86 21.23 -23.09
C SER A 106 -4.78 20.42 -24.03
N LYS A 107 -4.99 19.11 -23.78
CA LYS A 107 -5.94 18.29 -24.56
C LYS A 107 -7.40 18.74 -24.38
N LYS A 108 -7.80 19.18 -23.18
CA LYS A 108 -9.15 19.72 -22.93
C LYS A 108 -9.39 21.04 -23.68
N GLN A 109 -8.35 21.88 -23.80
CA GLN A 109 -8.38 23.09 -24.64
C GLN A 109 -8.41 22.78 -26.14
N GLY A 110 -7.65 21.78 -26.61
CA GLY A 110 -7.67 21.34 -28.01
C GLY A 110 -9.02 20.76 -28.45
N ILE A 111 -9.65 19.93 -27.60
CA ILE A 111 -11.00 19.38 -27.86
C ILE A 111 -12.07 20.48 -27.83
N LYS A 112 -11.98 21.45 -26.91
CA LYS A 112 -12.91 22.61 -26.88
C LYS A 112 -12.74 23.52 -28.10
N LYS A 113 -11.51 23.73 -28.60
CA LYS A 113 -11.24 24.51 -29.82
C LYS A 113 -11.73 23.80 -31.08
N ALA A 114 -11.51 22.49 -31.21
CA ALA A 114 -12.03 21.69 -32.32
C ALA A 114 -13.58 21.68 -32.34
N LYS A 115 -14.22 21.57 -31.17
CA LYS A 115 -15.70 21.58 -31.06
C LYS A 115 -16.32 22.96 -31.31
N ARG A 116 -15.58 24.06 -31.08
CA ARG A 116 -16.02 25.43 -31.40
C ARG A 116 -15.94 25.74 -32.90
N SER A 117 -15.09 25.04 -33.64
CA SER A 117 -14.98 25.15 -35.11
C SER A 117 -16.05 24.38 -35.89
N GLN A 118 -16.85 23.53 -35.22
CA GLN A 118 -17.90 22.71 -35.83
C GLN A 118 -19.33 23.17 -35.49
N ARG A 119 -19.56 24.45 -35.15
CA ARG A 119 -20.92 25.02 -35.24
C ARG A 119 -21.14 25.46 -36.70
N PRO A 120 -21.97 24.78 -37.51
CA PRO A 120 -22.42 25.34 -38.77
C PRO A 120 -23.47 26.40 -38.43
N HIS A 121 -23.10 27.67 -38.57
CA HIS A 121 -24.07 28.72 -38.85
C HIS A 121 -24.30 28.66 -40.35
N GLN A 122 -25.30 27.92 -40.85
CA GLN A 122 -25.97 28.24 -42.10
C GLN A 122 -27.30 27.47 -42.20
N LYS A 123 -28.42 28.13 -41.87
CA LYS A 123 -29.68 27.94 -42.62
C LYS A 123 -30.48 29.26 -42.64
N LYS A 124 -30.07 30.11 -43.57
CA LYS A 124 -30.86 31.15 -44.27
C LYS A 124 -30.56 30.81 -45.75
N THR A 125 -31.46 30.63 -46.71
CA THR A 125 -32.73 31.28 -47.05
C THR A 125 -33.35 30.43 -48.19
N ILE A 126 -34.68 30.33 -48.28
CA ILE A 126 -35.57 30.73 -49.39
C ILE A 126 -36.96 30.83 -48.77
#